data_AF-A0A920W689-F1
#
_entry.id   AF-A0A920W689-F1
#
_cell.length_a   1.000
_cell.length_b   1.000
_cell.length_c   1.000
_cell.angle_alpha   90.00
_cell.angle_beta   90.00
_cell.angle_gamma   90.00
#
_symmetry.space_group_name_H-M   'P 1'
#
loop_
_entity.id
_entity.type
_entity.pdbx_description
1 polymer ?
#
loop_
_entity_poly.entity_id
_entity_poly.type
_entity_poly.pdbx_seq_one_letter_code
_entity_poly.pdbx_strand_id
1 'polypeptide(L)' 'MAHPDVVSVDPEKWVHPPFSATRDGGHVYGRGTLDDKDSVATALTVMLLLKRLAIPLNRDVIFLAEAGEEINTSVGLSFW' A
#
# COMPACT_ATOMS: atom_id res chain seq x y z
N MET A 1 4.95 6.06 -6.17
CA MET A 1 4.12 6.72 -5.15
C MET A 1 2.94 5.83 -4.92
N ALA A 2 2.53 5.66 -3.67
CA ALA A 2 1.42 4.82 -3.24
C ALA A 2 0.84 5.41 -1.95
N HIS A 3 -0.34 4.98 -1.50
CA HIS A 3 -0.94 5.46 -0.25
C HIS A 3 -1.34 4.28 0.67
N PRO A 4 -1.07 4.34 1.99
CA PRO A 4 -1.39 3.28 2.92
C PRO A 4 -2.74 3.48 3.64
N ASP A 5 -3.35 4.66 3.55
CA ASP A 5 -4.70 4.90 4.03
C ASP A 5 -5.73 4.22 3.13
N VAL A 6 -6.92 4.01 3.68
CA VAL A 6 -7.99 3.26 3.03
C VAL A 6 -9.33 3.87 3.41
N VAL A 7 -10.32 3.81 2.52
CA VAL A 7 -11.70 4.17 2.91
C VAL A 7 -12.27 3.28 4.03
N SER A 8 -13.29 3.82 4.69
CA SER A 8 -14.13 3.12 5.66
C SER A 8 -14.72 1.81 5.13
N VAL A 9 -15.09 0.92 6.06
CA VAL A 9 -15.72 -0.35 5.77
C VAL A 9 -17.00 -0.52 6.58
N ASP A 10 -17.93 -1.29 6.02
CA ASP A 10 -19.11 -1.79 6.71
C ASP A 10 -18.90 -3.30 6.95
N PRO A 11 -18.46 -3.74 8.14
CA PRO A 11 -18.02 -5.12 8.38
C PRO A 11 -19.10 -6.17 8.10
N GLU A 12 -20.38 -5.84 8.22
CA GLU A 12 -21.49 -6.77 8.02
C GLU A 12 -21.64 -7.22 6.56
N LYS A 13 -21.12 -6.42 5.62
CA LYS A 13 -21.16 -6.72 4.18
C LYS A 13 -19.98 -7.56 3.70
N TRP A 14 -19.03 -7.87 4.58
CA TRP A 14 -17.82 -8.60 4.20
C TRP A 14 -17.95 -10.09 4.50
N VAL A 15 -17.59 -10.91 3.51
CA VAL A 15 -17.50 -12.37 3.68
C VAL A 15 -16.35 -12.76 4.61
N HIS A 16 -15.23 -12.02 4.55
CA HIS A 16 -14.07 -12.18 5.44
C HIS A 16 -13.81 -10.88 6.19
N PRO A 17 -13.35 -10.90 7.46
CA PRO A 17 -13.14 -9.67 8.21
C PRO A 17 -12.20 -8.70 7.45
N PRO A 18 -12.59 -7.42 7.25
CA PRO A 18 -11.95 -6.52 6.28
C PRO A 18 -10.48 -6.22 6.56
N PHE A 19 -10.00 -6.39 7.79
CA PHE A 19 -8.61 -6.11 8.18
C PHE A 19 -7.83 -7.35 8.61
N SER A 20 -8.33 -8.55 8.27
CA SER A 20 -7.68 -9.83 8.62
C SER A 20 -6.60 -10.27 7.64
N ALA A 21 -6.60 -9.74 6.41
CA ALA A 21 -5.82 -10.26 5.29
C ALA A 21 -6.05 -11.78 5.06
N THR A 22 -7.32 -12.21 5.14
CA THR A 22 -7.69 -13.62 4.98
C THR A 22 -7.25 -14.13 3.61
N ARG A 23 -6.65 -15.33 3.58
CA ARG A 23 -6.26 -16.01 2.34
C ARG A 23 -7.26 -17.10 2.02
N ASP A 24 -7.94 -16.99 0.89
CA ASP A 24 -8.89 -17.99 0.42
C ASP A 24 -8.92 -18.05 -1.12
N GLY A 25 -9.08 -19.24 -1.68
CA GLY A 25 -9.19 -19.43 -3.14
C GLY A 25 -8.04 -18.83 -3.97
N GLY A 26 -6.83 -18.72 -3.41
CA GLY A 26 -5.68 -18.10 -4.08
C GLY A 26 -5.63 -16.57 -4.02
N HIS A 27 -6.55 -15.94 -3.28
CA HIS A 27 -6.65 -14.49 -3.13
C HIS A 27 -6.41 -14.07 -1.68
N VAL A 28 -6.03 -12.79 -1.49
CA VAL A 28 -5.97 -12.15 -0.17
C VAL A 28 -7.13 -11.17 -0.08
N TYR A 29 -8.01 -11.34 0.90
CA TYR A 29 -9.16 -10.48 1.13
C TYR A 29 -8.90 -9.52 2.29
N GLY A 30 -9.05 -8.24 2.00
CA GLY A 30 -9.01 -7.17 2.99
C GLY A 30 -9.10 -5.79 2.35
N ARG A 31 -9.61 -4.81 3.09
CA ARG A 31 -9.56 -3.40 2.68
C ARG A 31 -8.10 -2.96 2.63
N GLY A 32 -7.71 -2.40 1.49
CA GLY A 32 -6.32 -2.05 1.22
C GLY A 32 -5.58 -3.05 0.33
N THR A 33 -6.11 -4.26 0.10
CA THR A 33 -5.36 -5.30 -0.63
C THR A 33 -5.14 -4.99 -2.12
N LEU A 34 -6.00 -4.19 -2.73
CA LEU A 34 -5.88 -3.71 -4.11
C LEU A 34 -5.64 -2.19 -4.19
N ASP A 35 -6.04 -1.47 -3.14
CA ASP A 35 -6.11 -0.01 -3.13
C ASP A 35 -5.68 0.49 -1.75
N ASP A 36 -4.38 0.75 -1.53
CA ASP A 36 -3.26 0.58 -2.48
C ASP A 36 -2.05 -0.13 -1.83
N LYS A 37 -2.32 -1.01 -0.85
CA LYS A 37 -1.27 -1.61 -0.02
C LYS A 37 -0.46 -2.67 -0.76
N ASP A 38 -0.97 -3.25 -1.83
CA ASP A 38 -0.18 -4.09 -2.72
C ASP A 38 0.92 -3.29 -3.41
N SER A 39 0.64 -2.08 -3.90
CA SER A 39 1.66 -1.18 -4.45
C SER A 39 2.65 -0.74 -3.38
N VAL A 40 2.18 -0.35 -2.18
CA VAL A 40 3.04 0.02 -1.04
C VAL A 40 4.00 -1.14 -0.70
N ALA A 41 3.48 -2.36 -0.55
CA ALA A 41 4.27 -3.54 -0.19
C ALA A 41 5.25 -3.93 -1.31
N THR A 42 4.81 -3.84 -2.57
CA THR A 42 5.65 -4.15 -3.73
C THR A 42 6.81 -3.16 -3.84
N ALA A 43 6.55 -1.87 -3.73
CA ALA A 43 7.59 -0.84 -3.79
C ALA A 43 8.61 -1.00 -2.65
N LEU A 44 8.15 -1.29 -1.43
CA LEU A 44 9.05 -1.58 -0.30
C LEU A 44 9.89 -2.85 -0.56
N THR A 45 9.27 -3.89 -1.11
CA THR A 45 9.97 -5.14 -1.45
C THR A 45 11.07 -4.90 -2.48
N VAL A 46 10.82 -4.08 -3.50
CA VAL A 46 11.84 -3.68 -4.48
C VAL A 46 13.01 -2.96 -3.80
N MET A 47 12.74 -2.01 -2.91
CA MET A 47 13.80 -1.31 -2.15
C MET A 47 14.69 -2.28 -1.37
N LEU A 48 14.08 -3.26 -0.69
CA LEU A 48 14.79 -4.29 0.07
C LEU A 48 15.63 -5.19 -0.85
N LEU A 49 15.10 -5.57 -2.02
CA LEU A 49 15.81 -6.40 -2.99
C LEU A 49 17.00 -5.67 -3.60
N LEU A 50 16.84 -4.40 -4.00
CA LEU A 50 17.96 -3.57 -4.50
C LEU A 50 19.12 -3.54 -3.50
N LYS A 51 18.80 -3.35 -2.22
CA LYS A 51 19.81 -3.34 -1.15
C LYS A 51 20.45 -4.71 -0.93
N ARG A 52 19.66 -5.77 -0.83
CA ARG A 52 20.14 -7.14 -0.52
C ARG A 52 20.96 -7.73 -1.65
N LEU A 53 20.62 -7.43 -2.90
CA LEU A 53 21.31 -7.93 -4.09
C LEU A 53 22.47 -7.03 -4.53
N ALA A 54 22.74 -5.94 -3.81
CA ALA A 54 23.80 -4.96 -4.11
C ALA A 54 23.75 -4.47 -5.57
N ILE A 55 22.55 -4.18 -6.07
CA ILE A 55 22.36 -3.70 -7.45
C ILE A 55 22.99 -2.31 -7.58
N PRO A 56 23.92 -2.09 -8.53
CA PRO A 56 24.47 -0.76 -8.76
C PRO A 56 23.39 0.16 -9.34
N LEU A 57 23.22 1.33 -8.73
CA LEU A 57 22.23 2.33 -9.12
C LEU A 57 22.93 3.57 -9.64
N ASN A 58 22.47 4.07 -10.79
CA ASN A 58 22.98 5.31 -11.37
C ASN A 58 22.33 6.57 -10.76
N ARG A 59 21.26 6.39 -9.99
CA ARG A 59 20.45 7.43 -9.33
C ARG A 59 19.80 6.86 -8.07
N ASP A 60 19.34 7.77 -7.21
CA ASP A 60 18.56 7.40 -6.04
C ASP A 60 17.22 6.79 -6.43
N VAL A 61 16.79 5.81 -5.65
CA VAL A 61 15.42 5.29 -5.66
C VAL A 61 14.77 5.77 -4.38
N ILE A 62 13.70 6.54 -4.50
CA ILE A 62 13.01 7.16 -3.37
C ILE A 62 11.69 6.43 -3.14
N PHE A 63 11.51 5.90 -1.93
CA PHE A 63 10.22 5.37 -1.50
C PHE A 63 9.36 6.52 -0.97
N LEU A 64 8.25 6.79 -1.64
CA LEU A 64 7.27 7.79 -1.25
C LEU A 64 5.91 7.12 -1.05
N ALA A 65 5.44 7.13 0.19
CA ALA A 65 4.09 6.76 0.57
C ALA A 65 3.44 7.94 1.31
N GLU A 66 2.25 8.32 0.89
CA GLU A 66 1.54 9.51 1.36
C GLU A 66 0.25 9.12 2.08
N ALA A 67 -0.23 9.93 3.02
CA ALA A 67 -1.50 9.70 3.69
C ALA A 67 -2.50 10.79 3.32
N GLY A 68 -3.75 10.39 3.03
CA GLY A 68 -4.84 11.31 2.80
C GLY A 68 -5.39 11.28 1.38
N GLU A 69 -4.84 10.45 0.48
CA GLU A 69 -5.35 10.19 -0.87
C GLU A 69 -6.88 10.02 -0.88
N GLU A 70 -7.39 9.19 0.04
CA GLU A 70 -8.77 8.69 0.02
C GLU A 70 -9.81 9.73 0.46
N ILE A 71 -9.39 10.79 1.17
CA ILE A 71 -10.32 11.74 1.82
C ILE A 71 -9.88 13.19 1.65
N ASN A 72 -8.61 13.49 1.88
CA ASN A 72 -8.13 14.86 1.87
C ASN A 72 -6.62 14.92 1.58
N THR A 73 -6.30 15.17 0.32
CA THR A 73 -4.91 15.28 -0.14
C THR A 73 -4.16 16.49 0.44
N SER A 74 -4.86 17.45 1.09
CA SER A 74 -4.21 18.63 1.69
C SER A 74 -3.34 18.31 2.90
N VAL A 75 -3.55 17.15 3.54
CA VAL A 75 -2.66 16.66 4.61
C VAL A 75 -1.57 15.71 4.09
N GLY A 76 -1.56 15.43 2.78
CA GLY A 76 -0.63 14.55 2.08
C GLY A 76 0.02 15.26 0.89
N LEU A 77 -0.23 14.76 -0.33
CA LEU A 77 0.45 15.22 -1.56
C LEU A 77 0.27 16.70 -1.90
N SER A 78 -0.83 17.31 -1.47
CA SER A 78 -1.12 18.72 -1.73
C SER A 78 -0.69 19.64 -0.59
N PHE A 79 0.09 19.15 0.38
CA PHE A 79 0.66 19.97 1.45
C PHE A 79 1.72 20.91 0.85
N TRP A 80 1.30 22.14 0.55
CA TRP A 80 2.10 23.25 0.06
C TRP A 80 1.79 24.52 0.85
#